data_AF-A0A067T425-F1
#
_entry.id   AF-A0A067T425-F1
#
_cell.length_a   1.000
_cell.length_b   1.000
_cell.length_c   1.000
_cell.angle_alpha   90.00
_cell.angle_beta   90.00
_cell.angle_gamma   90.00
#
_symmetry.space_group_name_H-M   'P 1'
#
loop_
_entity.id
_entity.type
_entity.pdbx_description
1 polymer ?
#
loop_
_entity_poly.entity_id
_entity_poly.type
_entity_poly.pdbx_seq_one_letter_code
_entity_poly.pdbx_strand_id
1 'polypeptide(L)'
;NSYRIELPRNLKIRGVHDVFHSSLLRIHVPNDDRLFPGRLESQVGEFEDTENEWAVDRILSHTGSKENTTFEVRWKAGDIT
;
A
#
# COMPACT_ATOMS: atom_id res chain seq x y z
N ASN A 1 1.83 11.83 29.60
CA ASN A 1 2.80 10.92 28.95
C ASN A 1 2.55 10.82 27.46
N SER A 2 2.81 11.90 26.73
CA SER A 2 2.61 11.97 25.28
C SER A 2 3.82 12.65 24.66
N TYR A 3 4.29 12.14 23.53
CA TYR A 3 5.46 12.64 22.81
C TYR A 3 5.14 12.68 21.32
N ARG A 4 5.52 13.77 20.65
CA ARG A 4 5.27 13.96 19.22
C ARG A 4 6.51 13.63 18.40
N ILE A 5 6.34 12.85 17.34
CA ILE A 5 7.40 12.50 16.39
C ILE A 5 7.00 13.01 15.01
N GLU A 6 7.95 13.55 14.26
CA GLU A 6 7.69 13.90 12.88
C GLU A 6 7.48 12.63 12.05
N LEU A 7 6.24 12.45 11.57
CA LEU A 7 5.90 11.34 10.67
C LEU A 7 5.99 11.75 9.19
N PRO A 8 6.46 10.84 8.33
CA PRO A 8 6.30 10.90 6.88
C PRO A 8 4.86 11.19 6.43
N ARG A 9 4.72 11.87 5.28
CA ARG A 9 3.42 12.37 4.78
C ARG A 9 2.44 11.25 4.44
N ASN A 10 2.92 10.18 3.82
CA ASN A 10 2.18 8.93 3.54
C ASN A 10 1.51 8.36 4.80
N LEU A 11 2.22 8.31 5.94
CA LEU A 11 1.66 7.80 7.20
C LEU A 11 0.57 8.73 7.75
N LYS A 12 0.77 10.04 7.66
CA LYS A 12 -0.24 11.04 8.07
C LYS A 12 -1.52 10.95 7.24
N ILE A 13 -1.40 10.77 5.92
CA ILE A 13 -2.56 10.63 5.01
C ILE A 13 -3.42 9.41 5.37
N ARG A 14 -2.80 8.32 5.84
CA ARG A 14 -3.50 7.11 6.28
C ARG A 14 -4.06 7.20 7.71
N GLY A 15 -3.97 8.36 8.35
CA GLY A 15 -4.53 8.59 9.68
C GLY A 15 -3.64 8.15 10.83
N VAL A 16 -2.34 7.89 10.60
CA VAL A 16 -1.41 7.62 11.71
C VAL A 16 -1.17 8.91 12.49
N HIS A 17 -1.47 8.89 13.78
CA HIS A 17 -1.21 10.00 14.69
C HIS A 17 0.27 10.12 15.03
N ASP A 18 0.77 11.35 15.05
CA ASP A 18 2.16 11.69 15.36
C ASP A 18 2.46 11.68 16.87
N VAL A 19 1.46 11.38 17.71
CA VAL A 19 1.56 11.39 19.17
C VAL A 19 1.63 9.96 19.71
N PHE A 20 2.72 9.63 20.39
CA PHE A 20 2.94 8.33 21.02
C PHE A 20 3.10 8.45 22.53
N HIS A 21 2.85 7.35 23.25
CA HIS A 21 3.10 7.31 24.69
C HIS A 21 4.61 7.26 24.96
N SER A 22 5.12 8.20 25.76
CA SER A 22 6.55 8.39 25.96
C SER A 22 7.29 7.16 26.50
N SER A 23 6.62 6.31 27.29
CA SER A 23 7.23 5.07 27.83
C SER A 23 7.41 3.95 26.81
N LEU A 24 6.79 4.06 25.63
CA LEU A 24 6.88 3.05 24.56
C LEU A 24 7.94 3.41 23.51
N LEU A 25 8.54 4.60 23.61
CA LEU A 25 9.60 5.03 22.72
C LEU A 25 10.85 4.19 22.93
N ARG A 26 11.48 3.82 21.82
CA ARG A 26 12.75 3.08 21.80
C ARG A 26 13.81 3.91 21.09
N ILE A 27 15.07 3.68 21.44
CA ILE A 27 16.20 4.32 20.76
C ILE A 27 16.20 3.90 19.29
N HIS A 28 16.34 4.88 18.40
CA HIS A 28 16.44 4.63 16.97
C HIS A 28 17.75 3.89 16.66
N VAL A 29 17.64 2.77 15.93
CA VAL A 29 18.78 2.02 15.40
C VAL A 29 18.73 2.16 13.89
N PRO A 30 19.79 2.69 13.24
CA PRO A 30 19.83 2.83 11.79
C PRO A 30 19.80 1.46 11.10
N ASN A 31 19.29 1.44 9.87
CA ASN A 31 19.27 0.22 9.06
C ASN A 31 20.70 -0.20 8.66
N ASP A 32 20.96 -1.50 8.63
CA ASP A 32 22.15 -2.06 8.00
C ASP A 32 21.83 -2.40 6.54
N ASP A 33 22.22 -1.53 5.62
CA ASP A 33 21.92 -1.67 4.20
C ASP A 33 22.61 -2.88 3.54
N ARG A 34 23.62 -3.48 4.19
CA ARG A 34 24.27 -4.71 3.69
C ARG A 34 23.43 -5.94 3.98
N LEU A 35 22.73 -5.94 5.11
CA LEU A 35 21.85 -7.04 5.54
C LEU A 35 20.41 -6.84 5.05
N PHE A 36 19.97 -5.59 4.91
CA PHE A 36 18.61 -5.23 4.51
C PHE A 36 18.62 -4.19 3.38
N PRO A 37 19.08 -4.57 2.17
CA PRO A 37 18.99 -3.71 1.00
C PRO A 37 17.51 -3.45 0.66
N GLY A 38 17.15 -2.19 0.36
CA GLY A 38 15.79 -1.85 -0.03
C GLY A 38 14.79 -1.73 1.14
N ARG A 39 15.21 -1.23 2.30
CA ARG A 39 14.27 -0.80 3.34
C ARG A 39 13.72 0.61 3.05
N LEU A 40 13.13 0.80 1.87
CA LEU A 40 12.36 1.99 1.58
C LEU A 40 10.96 1.86 2.19
N GLU A 41 10.39 2.98 2.63
CA GLU A 41 9.02 3.00 3.15
C GLU A 41 8.04 2.36 2.16
N SER A 42 8.22 2.60 0.85
CA SER A 42 7.43 1.99 -0.23
C SER A 42 7.46 0.46 -0.27
N GLN A 43 8.50 -0.16 0.30
CA GLN A 43 8.72 -1.62 0.26
C GLN A 43 8.28 -2.32 1.55
N VAL A 44 8.12 -1.58 2.65
CA VAL A 44 7.79 -2.14 3.98
C VAL A 44 6.26 -2.31 4.18
N GLY A 45 5.46 -1.81 3.25
CA GLY A 45 4.01 -2.03 3.19
C GLY A 45 3.49 -1.68 1.80
N GLU A 46 2.21 -1.98 1.55
CA GLU A 46 1.52 -1.54 0.33
C GLU A 46 1.35 -0.02 0.37
N PHE A 47 2.44 0.74 0.18
CA PHE A 47 2.47 2.21 0.17
C PHE A 47 2.62 2.76 -1.25
N GLU A 48 2.85 1.90 -2.24
CA GLU A 48 2.61 2.26 -3.63
C GLU A 48 1.13 2.54 -3.79
N ASP A 49 0.82 3.78 -4.20
CA ASP A 49 -0.35 4.00 -5.04
C ASP A 49 -0.27 2.93 -6.11
N THR A 50 -1.32 2.14 -6.22
CA THR A 50 -1.45 1.08 -7.19
C THR A 50 -1.60 1.69 -8.60
N GLU A 51 -0.62 2.50 -9.04
CA GLU A 51 -0.48 2.92 -10.42
C GLU A 51 -0.25 1.71 -11.34
N ASN A 52 0.18 0.57 -10.78
CA ASN A 52 0.26 -0.73 -11.45
C ASN A 52 -0.93 -1.67 -11.17
N GLU A 53 -1.97 -1.26 -10.42
CA GLU A 53 -3.24 -1.97 -10.56
C GLU A 53 -3.82 -1.58 -11.91
N TRP A 54 -3.99 -2.55 -12.80
CA TRP A 54 -4.62 -2.32 -14.08
C TRP A 54 -5.99 -1.68 -13.86
N ALA A 55 -6.11 -0.41 -14.24
CA ALA A 55 -7.36 0.31 -14.09
C ALA A 55 -8.42 -0.31 -15.00
N VAL A 56 -9.35 -1.03 -14.39
CA VAL A 56 -10.55 -1.53 -15.06
C VAL A 56 -11.49 -0.35 -15.32
N ASP A 57 -11.99 -0.24 -16.54
CA ASP A 57 -13.07 0.70 -16.87
C ASP A 57 -14.42 0.11 -16.43
N ARG A 58 -14.74 -1.10 -16.91
CA ARG A 58 -15.97 -1.82 -16.54
C ARG A 58 -15.90 -3.32 -16.86
N ILE A 59 -16.65 -4.12 -16.10
CA ILE A 59 -16.98 -5.51 -16.46
C ILE A 59 -18.12 -5.49 -17.51
N LEU A 60 -17.90 -6.11 -18.66
CA LEU A 60 -18.86 -6.18 -19.77
C LEU A 60 -19.81 -7.36 -19.60
N SER A 61 -19.28 -8.53 -19.25
CA SER A 61 -20.07 -9.76 -19.12
C SER A 61 -19.40 -10.74 -18.15
N HIS A 62 -20.13 -11.78 -17.76
CA HIS A 62 -19.58 -12.91 -17.04
C HIS A 62 -20.18 -14.21 -17.59
N THR A 63 -19.40 -15.27 -17.57
CA THR A 63 -19.83 -16.62 -17.97
C THR A 63 -19.38 -17.64 -16.94
N GLY A 64 -20.10 -18.75 -16.83
CA GLY A 64 -19.83 -19.78 -15.83
C GLY A 64 -20.50 -19.53 -14.48
N SER A 65 -20.11 -20.30 -13.47
CA SER A 65 -20.68 -20.17 -12.12
C SER A 65 -19.70 -20.59 -11.04
N LYS A 66 -19.81 -19.97 -9.86
CA LYS A 66 -18.95 -20.20 -8.70
C LYS A 66 -17.47 -20.02 -9.06
N GLU A 67 -16.66 -21.05 -8.82
CA GLU A 67 -15.21 -21.07 -9.06
C GLU A 67 -14.85 -21.05 -10.56
N ASN A 68 -15.79 -21.38 -11.43
CA ASN A 68 -15.61 -21.37 -12.89
C ASN A 68 -16.18 -20.11 -13.55
N THR A 69 -16.35 -19.02 -12.78
CA THR A 69 -16.84 -17.76 -13.33
C THR A 69 -15.71 -16.99 -13.98
N THR A 70 -15.84 -16.69 -15.27
CA THR A 70 -14.92 -15.84 -16.03
C THR A 70 -15.60 -14.51 -16.33
N PHE A 71 -14.88 -13.40 -16.17
CA PHE A 71 -15.36 -12.06 -16.46
C PHE A 71 -14.71 -11.52 -17.73
N GLU A 72 -15.53 -10.89 -18.56
CA GLU A 72 -15.04 -10.06 -19.67
C GLU A 72 -14.91 -8.63 -19.14
N VAL A 73 -13.70 -8.08 -19.21
CA VAL A 73 -13.29 -6.83 -18.60
C VAL A 73 -12.80 -5.88 -19.68
N ARG A 74 -13.33 -4.65 -19.68
CA ARG A 74 -12.76 -3.55 -20.45
C ARG A 74 -11.75 -2.80 -19.58
N TRP A 75 -10.53 -2.70 -20.09
CA TRP A 75 -9.46 -1.93 -19.46
C TRP A 75 -9.57 -0.45 -19.83
N LYS A 76 -9.09 0.45 -18.97
CA LYS A 76 -9.00 1.89 -19.31
C LYS A 76 -8.10 2.18 -20.53
N ALA A 77 -7.18 1.28 -20.85
CA ALA A 77 -6.36 1.33 -22.07
C ALA A 77 -7.17 1.04 -23.35
N GLY A 78 -8.41 0.56 -23.23
CA GLY A 78 -9.30 0.24 -24.35
C GLY A 78 -9.35 -1.22 -24.74
N ASP A 79 -8.40 -2.03 -24.26
CA ASP A 79 -8.38 -3.48 -24.47
C ASP A 79 -9.56 -4.17 -23.76
N ILE A 80 -9.97 -5.33 -24.29
CA ILE A 80 -11.02 -6.18 -23.72
C ILE A 80 -10.43 -7.59 -23.54
N THR A 81 -10.56 -8.15 -22.34
CA THR A 81 -10.11 -9.52 -22.00
C THR A 81 -11.19 -10.28 -21.26
#